data_AF-A0A9P1ML51-F1
#
_entry.id   AF-A0A9P1ML51-F1
#
_cell.length_a   1.000
_cell.length_b   1.000
_cell.length_c   1.000
_cell.angle_alpha   90.00
_cell.angle_beta   90.00
_cell.angle_gamma   90.00
#
_symmetry.space_group_name_H-M   'P 1'
#
loop_
_entity.id
_entity.type
_entity.pdbx_description
1 polymer ?
#
loop_
_entity_poly.entity_id
_entity_poly.type
_entity_poly.pdbx_seq_one_letter_code
_entity_poly.pdbx_strand_id
1 'polypeptide(L)'
;MVEEQRRLLSLVRTEGIGSMTFLLKKVDENCFKMIDRENSSLIQVCLKICCEEGSRENVGTEILISELIKRILILHKEKDVSLHESLIQLVLDYCVLHWDSLVGAVSYNCVDIFSHILSNHTKFCDVCRLRNVCSVASNIIYKIVQSGSNSKARLKCIKLLLDSFNIVAEVNKGFVEEAYASLEYPNLSVAASELIEQDMCIKKNNYEFHLQQITSIFVKNSENSRSAVKDRLIPIILKSSNYPPTILLDIVSALIKNSLENPQNFEALLVIVHRLVYKPPVQEKTPTWLNFLKPKSAYQALLNPSSQVRVVLWSLITDHPKKTQPFTKLDFDLMKFFLTTNSAEQLPTVRQKILSGFRNVLERLCESGENHKLKHEDGSIILNSISDFIKFTINLAFDCISTEANFSRRLMGLYFIEFIFASKYLETKQKSKVLKHLELEKELTQDRFFKLLSNLDNEYQICQMTAMKLLRVLYPRENIDFDFKKYTEDTLVLINSVRTQDTLASGYRLQYSLINVSGADISLLTILLQRCELNLAKVKEKLMNITTYSLHSLLNAISYLLDERRNKIMEHDREFLDTYTSKLLKMCFEIAEIV
;
A
#
# COMPACT_ATOMS: atom_id res chain seq x y z
N MET A 1 -47.59 34.74 12.45
CA MET A 1 -46.27 34.36 13.00
C MET A 1 -46.38 33.38 14.16
N VAL A 2 -47.03 33.72 15.29
CA VAL A 2 -47.34 32.74 16.36
C VAL A 2 -48.21 31.57 15.85
N GLU A 3 -49.10 31.84 14.89
CA GLU A 3 -49.90 30.81 14.20
C GLU A 3 -49.06 29.79 13.43
N GLU A 4 -47.99 30.21 12.75
CA GLU A 4 -47.15 29.29 11.97
C GLU A 4 -46.37 28.35 12.89
N GLN A 5 -45.92 28.84 14.05
CA GLN A 5 -45.29 28.00 15.07
C GLN A 5 -46.26 26.99 15.67
N ARG A 6 -47.51 27.41 15.93
CA ARG A 6 -48.57 26.51 16.41
C ARG A 6 -48.95 25.46 15.35
N ARG A 7 -48.97 25.85 14.07
CA ARG A 7 -49.20 24.94 12.94
C ARG A 7 -48.10 23.89 12.84
N LEU A 8 -46.83 24.32 12.85
CA LEU A 8 -45.69 23.40 12.83
C LEU A 8 -45.66 22.50 14.06
N LEU A 9 -45.96 23.02 15.25
CA LEU A 9 -46.07 22.23 16.47
C LEU A 9 -47.16 21.15 16.36
N SER A 10 -48.33 21.51 15.80
CA SER A 10 -49.42 20.57 15.55
C SER A 10 -48.98 19.47 14.60
N LEU A 11 -48.37 19.84 13.46
CA LEU A 11 -47.84 18.90 12.47
C LEU A 11 -46.83 17.93 13.09
N VAL A 12 -45.88 18.47 13.87
CA VAL A 12 -44.86 17.67 14.57
C VAL A 12 -45.48 16.65 15.52
N ARG A 13 -46.59 16.98 16.18
CA ARG A 13 -47.29 16.06 17.09
C ARG A 13 -48.14 15.02 16.37
N THR A 14 -48.76 15.38 15.25
CA THR A 14 -49.67 14.49 14.52
C THR A 14 -48.96 13.58 13.53
N GLU A 15 -47.93 14.09 12.86
CA GLU A 15 -47.21 13.41 11.77
C GLU A 15 -45.80 12.96 12.18
N GLY A 16 -45.34 13.32 13.38
CA GLY A 16 -44.08 12.85 13.96
C GLY A 16 -42.84 13.31 13.21
N ILE A 17 -41.80 12.47 13.20
CA ILE A 17 -40.45 12.80 12.70
C ILE A 17 -40.46 13.24 11.22
N GLY A 18 -41.31 12.63 10.38
CA GLY A 18 -41.37 12.94 8.95
C GLY A 18 -41.72 14.41 8.65
N SER A 19 -42.51 15.04 9.52
CA SER A 19 -42.90 16.44 9.39
C SER A 19 -41.77 17.43 9.75
N MET A 20 -40.70 16.97 10.42
CA MET A 20 -39.60 17.82 10.90
C MET A 20 -38.55 18.16 9.82
N THR A 21 -38.74 17.70 8.58
CA THR A 21 -37.81 17.97 7.46
C THR A 21 -37.60 19.46 7.18
N PHE A 22 -38.50 20.34 7.64
CA PHE A 22 -38.31 21.80 7.59
C PHE A 22 -37.04 22.26 8.33
N LEU A 23 -36.58 21.54 9.34
CA LEU A 23 -35.34 21.84 10.10
C LEU A 23 -34.07 21.69 9.25
N LEU A 24 -34.14 20.92 8.16
CA LEU A 24 -33.04 20.75 7.21
C LEU A 24 -32.89 21.95 6.24
N LYS A 25 -33.81 22.93 6.31
CA LYS A 25 -33.76 24.19 5.57
C LYS A 25 -33.34 25.35 6.49
N LYS A 26 -33.45 26.59 6.00
CA LYS A 26 -33.23 27.80 6.81
C LYS A 26 -34.38 27.95 7.80
N VAL A 27 -34.06 28.01 9.10
CA VAL A 27 -35.05 28.10 10.18
C VAL A 27 -35.14 29.53 10.71
N ASP A 28 -36.36 30.01 10.93
CA ASP A 28 -36.66 31.33 11.49
C ASP A 28 -36.33 31.38 13.00
N GLU A 29 -35.77 32.49 13.47
CA GLU A 29 -35.42 32.74 14.88
C GLU A 29 -36.59 32.61 15.84
N ASN A 30 -37.80 32.87 15.37
CA ASN A 30 -38.99 32.73 16.19
C ASN A 30 -39.14 31.29 16.71
N CYS A 31 -38.66 30.27 15.99
CA CYS A 31 -38.70 28.86 16.44
C CYS A 31 -37.98 28.61 17.77
N PHE A 32 -37.13 29.53 18.22
CA PHE A 32 -36.46 29.50 19.52
C PHE A 32 -37.21 30.23 20.64
N LYS A 33 -38.23 31.04 20.32
CA LYS A 33 -39.05 31.74 21.32
C LYS A 33 -40.00 30.78 22.03
N MET A 34 -40.27 31.09 23.30
CA MET A 34 -41.23 30.37 24.14
C MET A 34 -42.62 30.39 23.53
N ILE A 35 -43.31 29.25 23.56
CA ILE A 35 -44.72 29.16 23.21
C ILE A 35 -45.51 29.30 24.51
N ASP A 36 -46.36 30.33 24.62
CA ASP A 36 -47.03 30.81 25.85
C ASP A 36 -47.74 29.76 26.71
N ARG A 37 -48.04 28.57 26.17
CA ARG A 37 -48.74 27.48 26.88
C ARG A 37 -47.84 26.33 27.33
N GLU A 38 -46.58 26.25 26.88
CA GLU A 38 -45.77 25.03 27.03
C GLU A 38 -44.41 25.23 27.69
N ASN A 39 -44.06 26.48 28.05
CA ASN A 39 -42.73 26.83 28.60
C ASN A 39 -41.55 26.22 27.81
N SER A 40 -41.77 25.95 26.51
CA SER A 40 -40.83 25.30 25.61
C SER A 40 -40.92 25.96 24.23
N SER A 41 -39.81 26.01 23.50
CA SER A 41 -39.79 26.46 22.10
C SER A 41 -40.07 25.30 21.14
N LEU A 42 -40.47 25.61 19.89
CA LEU A 42 -40.70 24.58 18.86
C LEU A 42 -39.46 23.69 18.69
N ILE A 43 -38.26 24.29 18.70
CA ILE A 43 -36.99 23.58 18.58
C ILE A 43 -36.76 22.61 19.75
N GLN A 44 -37.07 23.02 20.98
CA GLN A 44 -36.94 22.16 22.15
C GLN A 44 -37.92 20.98 22.11
N VAL A 45 -39.15 21.22 21.65
CA VAL A 45 -40.15 20.16 21.45
C VAL A 45 -39.69 19.17 20.38
N CYS A 46 -39.20 19.65 19.23
CA CYS A 46 -38.67 18.78 18.18
C CYS A 46 -37.51 17.92 18.67
N LEU A 47 -36.57 18.49 19.43
CA LEU A 47 -35.44 17.76 20.00
C LEU A 47 -35.92 16.64 20.93
N LYS A 48 -36.89 16.98 21.80
CA LYS A 48 -37.47 16.02 22.74
C LYS A 48 -38.11 14.83 22.02
N ILE A 49 -38.95 15.11 21.03
CA ILE A 49 -39.60 14.06 20.22
C ILE A 49 -38.57 13.22 19.47
N CYS A 50 -37.55 13.84 18.87
CA CYS A 50 -36.50 13.09 18.17
C CYS A 50 -35.78 12.10 19.10
N CYS A 51 -35.40 12.53 20.30
CA CYS A 51 -34.74 11.63 21.26
C CYS A 51 -35.68 10.55 21.79
N GLU A 52 -36.94 10.88 22.11
CA GLU A 52 -37.94 9.91 22.59
C GLU A 52 -38.27 8.84 21.55
N GLU A 53 -38.47 9.23 20.29
CA GLU A 53 -38.68 8.29 19.19
C GLU A 53 -37.39 7.53 18.86
N GLY A 54 -36.22 8.18 18.97
CA GLY A 54 -34.92 7.55 18.81
C GLY A 54 -34.60 6.50 19.88
N SER A 55 -35.25 6.54 21.04
CA SER A 55 -35.16 5.50 22.07
C SER A 55 -36.06 4.29 21.80
N ARG A 56 -36.96 4.36 20.81
CA ARG A 56 -37.80 3.24 20.39
C ARG A 56 -37.09 2.50 19.25
N GLU A 57 -37.05 1.17 19.29
CA GLU A 57 -36.44 0.31 18.25
C GLU A 57 -37.26 0.31 16.94
N ASN A 58 -37.44 1.48 16.32
CA ASN A 58 -38.13 1.62 15.04
C ASN A 58 -37.12 1.58 13.89
N VAL A 59 -37.00 0.41 13.28
CA VAL A 59 -36.13 0.17 12.12
C VAL A 59 -36.55 1.06 10.94
N GLY A 60 -35.64 1.93 10.47
CA GLY A 60 -35.79 2.69 9.22
C GLY A 60 -35.76 4.21 9.35
N THR A 61 -36.02 4.78 10.53
CA THR A 61 -35.99 6.25 10.75
C THR A 61 -34.76 6.77 11.50
N GLU A 62 -33.91 5.88 11.99
CA GLU A 62 -32.76 6.19 12.86
C GLU A 62 -31.79 7.21 12.26
N ILE A 63 -31.50 7.10 10.95
CA ILE A 63 -30.63 8.04 10.24
C ILE A 63 -31.24 9.45 10.26
N LEU A 64 -32.53 9.56 9.89
CA LEU A 64 -33.24 10.83 9.87
C LEU A 64 -33.30 11.45 11.27
N ILE A 65 -33.57 10.65 12.31
CA ILE A 65 -33.57 11.10 13.70
C ILE A 65 -32.21 11.67 14.09
N SER A 66 -31.12 10.92 13.83
CA SER A 66 -29.76 11.36 14.16
C SER A 66 -29.40 12.67 13.44
N GLU A 67 -29.80 12.82 12.19
CA GLU A 67 -29.53 14.01 11.38
C GLU A 67 -30.34 15.23 11.88
N LEU A 68 -31.60 15.02 12.27
CA LEU A 68 -32.44 16.07 12.84
C LEU A 68 -31.91 16.53 14.21
N ILE A 69 -31.50 15.61 15.10
CA ILE A 69 -30.89 15.96 16.38
C ILE A 69 -29.63 16.79 16.15
N LYS A 70 -28.72 16.32 15.28
CA LYS A 70 -27.51 17.03 14.89
C LYS A 70 -27.82 18.42 14.36
N ARG A 71 -28.78 18.54 13.44
CA ARG A 71 -29.19 19.81 12.85
C ARG A 71 -29.76 20.76 13.91
N ILE A 72 -30.57 20.28 14.84
CA ILE A 72 -31.10 21.10 15.94
C ILE A 72 -29.96 21.67 16.81
N LEU A 73 -28.95 20.86 17.13
CA LEU A 73 -27.80 21.34 17.90
C LEU A 73 -26.95 22.35 17.12
N ILE A 74 -26.79 22.16 15.80
CA ILE A 74 -26.16 23.15 14.92
C ILE A 74 -26.94 24.47 14.96
N LEU A 75 -28.28 24.43 14.88
CA LEU A 75 -29.10 25.64 14.95
C LEU A 75 -28.96 26.38 16.29
N HIS A 76 -28.85 25.66 17.42
CA HIS A 76 -28.54 26.30 18.72
C HIS A 76 -27.19 27.01 18.69
N LYS A 77 -26.18 26.42 18.06
CA LYS A 77 -24.86 27.03 17.88
C LYS A 77 -24.90 28.25 16.96
N GLU A 78 -25.59 28.17 15.83
CA GLU A 78 -25.76 29.26 14.85
C GLU A 78 -26.51 30.47 15.45
N LYS A 79 -27.48 30.21 16.33
CA LYS A 79 -28.31 31.24 16.97
C LYS A 79 -27.84 31.69 18.34
N ASP A 80 -26.72 31.17 18.80
CA ASP A 80 -26.14 31.48 20.11
C ASP A 80 -27.13 31.27 21.28
N VAL A 81 -27.83 30.13 21.25
CA VAL A 81 -28.80 29.75 22.29
C VAL A 81 -28.24 28.61 23.14
N SER A 82 -28.30 28.76 24.46
CA SER A 82 -27.89 27.73 25.43
C SER A 82 -28.89 26.58 25.49
N LEU A 83 -28.40 25.35 25.52
CA LEU A 83 -29.20 24.16 25.77
C LEU A 83 -29.47 23.98 27.27
N HIS A 84 -30.73 23.72 27.61
CA HIS A 84 -31.12 23.41 28.98
C HIS A 84 -30.57 22.06 29.44
N GLU A 85 -30.22 21.92 30.72
CA GLU A 85 -29.59 20.71 31.28
C GLU A 85 -30.41 19.44 31.04
N SER A 86 -31.73 19.52 31.17
CA SER A 86 -32.64 18.39 30.88
C SER A 86 -32.58 17.90 29.43
N LEU A 87 -32.37 18.81 28.47
CA LEU A 87 -32.23 18.47 27.06
C LEU A 87 -30.84 17.90 26.77
N ILE A 88 -29.80 18.45 27.40
CA ILE A 88 -28.45 17.87 27.36
C ILE A 88 -28.53 16.40 27.80
N GLN A 89 -29.21 16.13 28.91
CA GLN A 89 -29.32 14.77 29.43
C GLN A 89 -30.05 13.82 28.45
N LEU A 90 -31.16 14.26 27.87
CA LEU A 90 -31.94 13.50 26.90
C LEU A 90 -31.12 13.13 25.66
N VAL A 91 -30.36 14.08 25.13
CA VAL A 91 -29.52 13.85 23.95
C VAL A 91 -28.33 12.95 24.29
N LEU A 92 -27.76 13.07 25.50
CA LEU A 92 -26.71 12.16 25.96
C LEU A 92 -27.20 10.72 26.07
N ASP A 93 -28.41 10.52 26.58
CA ASP A 93 -29.00 9.18 26.68
C ASP A 93 -29.22 8.58 25.29
N TYR A 94 -29.65 9.39 24.31
CA TYR A 94 -29.70 8.99 22.91
C TYR A 94 -28.32 8.57 22.37
N CYS A 95 -27.27 9.37 22.60
CA CYS A 95 -25.91 9.03 22.14
C CYS A 95 -25.41 7.72 22.77
N VAL A 96 -25.59 7.53 24.07
CA VAL A 96 -25.15 6.31 24.78
C VAL A 96 -25.83 5.06 24.20
N LEU A 97 -27.12 5.16 23.90
CA LEU A 97 -27.89 4.07 23.31
C LEU A 97 -27.39 3.68 21.90
N HIS A 98 -26.90 4.65 21.12
CA HIS A 98 -26.65 4.50 19.69
C HIS A 98 -25.17 4.51 19.26
N TRP A 99 -24.21 4.60 20.20
CA TRP A 99 -22.78 4.54 19.87
C TRP A 99 -22.36 3.23 19.18
N ASP A 100 -23.04 2.14 19.52
CA ASP A 100 -22.75 0.78 19.01
C ASP A 100 -23.73 0.40 17.90
N SER A 101 -24.48 1.37 17.36
CA SER A 101 -25.46 1.14 16.29
C SER A 101 -24.81 0.45 15.09
N LEU A 102 -25.50 -0.58 14.58
CA LEU A 102 -25.12 -1.28 13.35
C LEU A 102 -25.18 -0.36 12.13
N VAL A 103 -25.96 0.72 12.20
CA VAL A 103 -26.04 1.74 11.16
C VAL A 103 -24.91 2.75 11.36
N GLY A 104 -23.80 2.57 10.64
CA GLY A 104 -22.58 3.37 10.81
C GLY A 104 -22.76 4.89 10.69
N ALA A 105 -23.77 5.37 9.95
CA ALA A 105 -24.10 6.79 9.87
C ALA A 105 -24.63 7.35 11.20
N VAL A 106 -25.41 6.56 11.94
CA VAL A 106 -25.99 6.95 13.24
C VAL A 106 -24.88 7.07 14.28
N SER A 107 -24.02 6.06 14.41
CA SER A 107 -22.89 6.10 15.37
C SER A 107 -21.88 7.21 15.05
N TYR A 108 -21.67 7.54 13.76
CA TYR A 108 -20.90 8.71 13.36
C TYR A 108 -21.59 10.01 13.80
N ASN A 109 -22.89 10.15 13.53
CA ASN A 109 -23.66 11.32 13.94
C ASN A 109 -23.69 11.47 15.46
N CYS A 110 -23.71 10.40 16.26
CA CYS A 110 -23.62 10.48 17.72
C CYS A 110 -22.34 11.18 18.20
N VAL A 111 -21.21 11.01 17.50
CA VAL A 111 -19.95 11.71 17.83
C VAL A 111 -20.09 13.21 17.55
N ASP A 112 -20.69 13.59 16.42
CA ASP A 112 -20.91 15.00 16.06
C ASP A 112 -21.93 15.67 17.00
N ILE A 113 -23.06 15.00 17.26
CA ILE A 113 -24.08 15.41 18.22
C ILE A 113 -23.41 15.67 19.58
N PHE A 114 -22.61 14.72 20.06
CA PHE A 114 -21.89 14.85 21.32
C PHE A 114 -20.92 16.05 21.33
N SER A 115 -20.15 16.24 20.24
CA SER A 115 -19.28 17.41 20.07
C SER A 115 -20.05 18.73 20.15
N HIS A 116 -21.25 18.80 19.54
CA HIS A 116 -22.10 19.98 19.61
C HIS A 116 -22.65 20.24 21.01
N ILE A 117 -23.02 19.20 21.77
CA ILE A 117 -23.42 19.33 23.18
C ILE A 117 -22.29 19.95 23.99
N LEU A 118 -21.08 19.39 23.89
CA LEU A 118 -19.90 19.90 24.60
C LEU A 118 -19.63 21.35 24.23
N SER A 119 -19.54 21.65 22.93
CA SER A 119 -19.25 22.99 22.43
C SER A 119 -20.30 24.02 22.87
N ASN A 120 -21.59 23.66 22.88
CA ASN A 120 -22.65 24.55 23.35
C ASN A 120 -22.51 24.79 24.86
N HIS A 121 -22.39 23.73 25.65
CA HIS A 121 -22.26 23.84 27.11
C HIS A 121 -21.02 24.65 27.53
N THR A 122 -19.85 24.37 26.94
CA THR A 122 -18.60 25.10 27.24
C THR A 122 -18.66 26.58 26.86
N LYS A 123 -19.53 26.95 25.91
CA LYS A 123 -19.69 28.35 25.49
C LYS A 123 -20.44 29.18 26.54
N PHE A 124 -21.47 28.60 27.17
CA PHE A 124 -22.36 29.30 28.10
C PHE A 124 -22.08 29.04 29.58
N CYS A 125 -21.26 28.05 29.92
CA CYS A 125 -20.89 27.77 31.30
C CYS A 125 -19.53 28.39 31.66
N ASP A 126 -19.52 29.34 32.58
CA ASP A 126 -18.31 30.07 32.99
C ASP A 126 -17.23 29.14 33.59
N VAL A 127 -17.64 28.08 34.29
CA VAL A 127 -16.73 27.08 34.87
C VAL A 127 -16.07 26.26 33.75
N CYS A 128 -16.89 25.69 32.86
CA CYS A 128 -16.46 24.81 31.78
C CYS A 128 -15.68 25.53 30.69
N ARG A 129 -15.92 26.82 30.49
CA ARG A 129 -15.16 27.67 29.56
C ARG A 129 -13.67 27.74 29.94
N LEU A 130 -13.34 27.62 31.23
CA LEU A 130 -11.97 27.53 31.74
C LEU A 130 -11.44 26.08 31.77
N ARG A 131 -12.12 25.14 31.12
CA ARG A 131 -11.86 23.69 31.12
C ARG A 131 -11.99 23.02 32.50
N ASN A 132 -12.61 23.68 33.46
CA ASN A 132 -12.98 23.05 34.73
C ASN A 132 -14.28 22.24 34.58
N VAL A 133 -14.60 21.40 35.57
CA VAL A 133 -15.76 20.52 35.54
C VAL A 133 -16.87 21.08 36.43
N CYS A 134 -18.02 21.44 35.85
CA CYS A 134 -19.24 21.78 36.60
C CYS A 134 -20.08 20.52 36.88
N SER A 135 -21.21 20.65 37.59
CA SER A 135 -22.13 19.53 37.88
C SER A 135 -22.63 18.81 36.62
N VAL A 136 -23.03 19.58 35.59
CA VAL A 136 -23.48 19.03 34.31
C VAL A 136 -22.36 18.23 33.66
N ALA A 137 -21.18 18.84 33.49
CA ALA A 137 -20.02 18.19 32.90
C ALA A 137 -19.61 16.92 33.68
N SER A 138 -19.67 16.94 35.02
CA SER A 138 -19.41 15.77 35.86
C SER A 138 -20.36 14.62 35.55
N ASN A 139 -21.65 14.89 35.39
CA ASN A 139 -22.64 13.89 34.99
C ASN A 139 -22.38 13.36 33.56
N ILE A 140 -22.00 14.23 32.61
CA ILE A 140 -21.55 13.80 31.28
C ILE A 140 -20.39 12.81 31.40
N ILE A 141 -19.33 13.18 32.11
CA ILE A 141 -18.14 12.35 32.29
C ILE A 141 -18.50 11.01 32.90
N TYR A 142 -19.28 11.01 33.98
CA TYR A 142 -19.73 9.79 34.65
C TYR A 142 -20.44 8.84 33.69
N LYS A 143 -21.43 9.33 32.93
CA LYS A 143 -22.18 8.49 31.98
C LYS A 143 -21.30 7.89 30.88
N ILE A 144 -20.32 8.64 30.37
CA ILE A 144 -19.49 8.18 29.26
C ILE A 144 -18.41 7.20 29.75
N VAL A 145 -17.72 7.56 30.82
CA VAL A 145 -16.64 6.73 31.37
C VAL A 145 -17.20 5.41 31.91
N GLN A 146 -18.36 5.44 32.58
CA GLN A 146 -18.99 4.24 33.14
C GLN A 146 -19.85 3.45 32.15
N SER A 147 -20.06 3.94 30.92
CA SER A 147 -20.77 3.15 29.91
C SER A 147 -19.94 1.92 29.54
N GLY A 148 -20.52 0.72 29.68
CA GLY A 148 -19.83 -0.55 29.38
C GLY A 148 -19.63 -0.86 27.89
N SER A 149 -20.07 0.03 26.99
CA SER A 149 -19.93 -0.14 25.54
C SER A 149 -18.46 -0.04 25.13
N ASN A 150 -17.97 -0.91 24.24
CA ASN A 150 -16.63 -0.80 23.67
C ASN A 150 -16.70 -0.48 22.17
N SER A 151 -17.17 0.72 21.82
CA SER A 151 -17.26 1.16 20.43
C SER A 151 -16.37 2.34 20.07
N LYS A 152 -16.15 2.44 18.76
CA LYS A 152 -15.39 3.53 18.13
C LYS A 152 -16.00 4.90 18.44
N ALA A 153 -17.32 5.01 18.48
CA ALA A 153 -18.00 6.28 18.75
C ALA A 153 -17.77 6.72 20.20
N ARG A 154 -17.92 5.82 21.18
CA ARG A 154 -17.62 6.09 22.59
C ARG A 154 -16.16 6.54 22.77
N LEU A 155 -15.19 5.81 22.23
CA LEU A 155 -13.76 6.17 22.35
C LEU A 155 -13.47 7.58 21.80
N LYS A 156 -14.12 7.96 20.68
CA LYS A 156 -14.03 9.33 20.14
C LYS A 156 -14.68 10.37 21.04
N CYS A 157 -15.84 10.08 21.61
CA CYS A 157 -16.51 10.97 22.57
C CYS A 157 -15.65 11.20 23.83
N ILE A 158 -14.96 10.17 24.33
CA ILE A 158 -14.03 10.31 25.46
C ILE A 158 -12.85 11.19 25.08
N LYS A 159 -12.28 11.02 23.89
CA LYS A 159 -11.24 11.93 23.40
C LYS A 159 -11.74 13.39 23.37
N LEU A 160 -12.97 13.64 22.88
CA LEU A 160 -13.57 14.97 22.88
C LEU A 160 -13.74 15.55 24.29
N LEU A 161 -14.05 14.72 25.29
CA LEU A 161 -14.08 15.15 26.70
C LEU A 161 -12.70 15.59 27.19
N LEU A 162 -11.65 14.80 26.90
CA LEU A 162 -10.26 15.15 27.24
C LEU A 162 -9.77 16.42 26.53
N ASP A 163 -10.27 16.67 25.32
CA ASP A 163 -10.01 17.90 24.58
C ASP A 163 -10.80 19.10 25.15
N SER A 164 -11.92 18.87 25.84
CA SER A 164 -12.80 19.95 26.33
C SER A 164 -12.56 20.30 27.80
N PHE A 165 -12.18 19.34 28.64
CA PHE A 165 -12.09 19.49 30.09
C PHE A 165 -10.79 18.93 30.66
N ASN A 166 -10.36 19.47 31.79
CA ASN A 166 -9.20 18.98 32.54
C ASN A 166 -9.57 17.80 33.46
N ILE A 167 -10.00 16.68 32.86
CA ILE A 167 -10.54 15.49 33.56
C ILE A 167 -9.49 14.41 33.84
N VAL A 168 -8.25 14.84 34.01
CA VAL A 168 -7.06 13.97 34.15
C VAL A 168 -7.22 12.97 35.28
N ALA A 169 -7.87 13.36 36.38
CA ALA A 169 -8.08 12.48 37.53
C ALA A 169 -9.02 11.29 37.23
N GLU A 170 -10.00 11.47 36.33
CA GLU A 170 -11.07 10.49 36.05
C GLU A 170 -10.63 9.37 35.10
N VAL A 171 -9.61 9.63 34.26
CA VAL A 171 -9.03 8.62 33.36
C VAL A 171 -8.01 7.77 34.11
N ASN A 172 -8.45 6.75 34.85
CA ASN A 172 -7.53 5.90 35.60
C ASN A 172 -6.68 4.98 34.69
N LYS A 173 -5.70 4.27 35.27
CA LYS A 173 -4.86 3.33 34.51
C LYS A 173 -5.67 2.20 33.84
N GLY A 174 -6.71 1.69 34.50
CA GLY A 174 -7.56 0.61 33.97
C GLY A 174 -8.25 1.02 32.65
N PHE A 175 -8.70 2.26 32.55
CA PHE A 175 -9.27 2.78 31.32
C PHE A 175 -8.27 2.81 30.16
N VAL A 176 -7.02 3.19 30.44
CA VAL A 176 -5.96 3.19 29.42
C VAL A 176 -5.60 1.75 29.01
N GLU A 177 -5.65 0.79 29.94
CA GLU A 177 -5.49 -0.64 29.65
C GLU A 177 -6.59 -1.15 28.71
N GLU A 178 -7.85 -0.73 28.91
CA GLU A 178 -8.96 -1.03 27.99
C GLU A 178 -8.72 -0.46 26.59
N ALA A 179 -8.16 0.75 26.50
CA ALA A 179 -7.79 1.34 25.21
C ALA A 179 -6.69 0.53 24.50
N TYR A 180 -5.67 0.06 25.25
CA TYR A 180 -4.65 -0.84 24.70
C TYR A 180 -5.23 -2.20 24.27
N ALA A 181 -6.14 -2.78 25.05
CA ALA A 181 -6.84 -4.01 24.68
C ALA A 181 -7.66 -3.83 23.39
N SER A 182 -8.23 -2.64 23.20
CA SER A 182 -9.01 -2.30 22.01
C SER A 182 -8.20 -2.21 20.72
N LEU A 183 -6.86 -2.17 20.79
CA LEU A 183 -5.99 -2.21 19.61
C LEU A 183 -6.06 -3.54 18.86
N GLU A 184 -6.49 -4.62 19.51
CA GLU A 184 -6.68 -5.93 18.90
C GLU A 184 -7.81 -5.93 17.85
N TYR A 185 -8.77 -5.01 17.99
CA TYR A 185 -9.92 -4.89 17.11
C TYR A 185 -9.68 -3.84 16.01
N PRO A 186 -9.58 -4.24 14.72
CA PRO A 186 -9.22 -3.31 13.63
C PRO A 186 -10.14 -2.09 13.52
N ASN A 187 -11.44 -2.24 13.76
CA ASN A 187 -12.45 -1.17 13.74
C ASN A 187 -12.27 -0.13 14.87
N LEU A 188 -11.70 -0.51 16.01
CA LEU A 188 -11.50 0.35 17.18
C LEU A 188 -10.11 0.98 17.21
N SER A 189 -9.11 0.26 16.69
CA SER A 189 -7.68 0.57 16.81
C SER A 189 -7.27 2.02 16.51
N VAL A 190 -7.91 2.71 15.55
CA VAL A 190 -7.60 4.12 15.25
C VAL A 190 -8.06 5.03 16.40
N ALA A 191 -9.31 4.89 16.85
CA ALA A 191 -9.85 5.69 17.94
C ALA A 191 -9.13 5.39 19.27
N ALA A 192 -8.81 4.12 19.51
CA ALA A 192 -7.99 3.70 20.65
C ALA A 192 -6.59 4.32 20.59
N SER A 193 -5.93 4.34 19.42
CA SER A 193 -4.60 4.93 19.26
C SER A 193 -4.59 6.45 19.53
N GLU A 194 -5.61 7.18 19.04
CA GLU A 194 -5.77 8.61 19.29
C GLU A 194 -6.00 8.90 20.78
N LEU A 195 -6.76 8.04 21.45
CA LEU A 195 -7.03 8.16 22.89
C LEU A 195 -5.80 7.87 23.74
N ILE A 196 -5.02 6.84 23.40
CA ILE A 196 -3.75 6.52 24.07
C ILE A 196 -2.77 7.69 23.93
N GLU A 197 -2.62 8.25 22.72
CA GLU A 197 -1.74 9.40 22.51
C GLU A 197 -2.21 10.63 23.31
N GLN A 198 -3.52 10.84 23.43
CA GLN A 198 -4.07 11.91 24.26
C GLN A 198 -3.76 11.70 25.76
N ASP A 199 -3.94 10.48 26.29
CA ASP A 199 -3.61 10.19 27.70
C ASP A 199 -2.13 10.42 27.97
N MET A 200 -1.28 9.94 27.07
CA MET A 200 0.15 10.21 27.14
C MET A 200 0.37 11.72 27.27
N CYS A 201 -0.24 12.54 26.38
CA CYS A 201 0.01 13.99 26.30
C CYS A 201 -0.31 14.71 27.61
N ILE A 202 -1.41 14.27 28.24
CA ILE A 202 -1.96 14.86 29.44
C ILE A 202 -1.20 14.38 30.68
N LYS A 203 -0.82 13.09 30.75
CA LYS A 203 -0.21 12.45 31.93
C LYS A 203 1.24 12.04 31.68
N LYS A 204 2.15 13.02 31.71
CA LYS A 204 3.60 12.75 31.56
C LYS A 204 4.16 11.71 32.55
N ASN A 205 3.56 11.59 33.74
CA ASN A 205 3.96 10.60 34.75
C ASN A 205 3.61 9.14 34.38
N ASN A 206 2.73 8.91 33.38
CA ASN A 206 2.39 7.58 32.89
C ASN A 206 3.38 7.06 31.83
N TYR A 207 4.44 7.81 31.52
CA TYR A 207 5.38 7.47 30.46
C TYR A 207 5.89 6.03 30.51
N GLU A 208 6.37 5.59 31.68
CA GLU A 208 6.90 4.24 31.87
C GLU A 208 5.82 3.16 31.67
N PHE A 209 4.59 3.43 32.09
CA PHE A 209 3.45 2.54 31.88
C PHE A 209 3.16 2.37 30.38
N HIS A 210 3.10 3.45 29.60
CA HIS A 210 2.88 3.36 28.14
C HIS A 210 4.02 2.63 27.44
N LEU A 211 5.27 2.87 27.85
CA LEU A 211 6.44 2.18 27.33
C LEU A 211 6.34 0.66 27.56
N GLN A 212 5.95 0.25 28.78
CA GLN A 212 5.73 -1.16 29.12
C GLN A 212 4.58 -1.77 28.29
N GLN A 213 3.44 -1.08 28.16
CA GLN A 213 2.31 -1.57 27.37
C GLN A 213 2.67 -1.76 25.89
N ILE A 214 3.27 -0.74 25.26
CA ILE A 214 3.70 -0.80 23.86
C ILE A 214 4.71 -1.94 23.64
N THR A 215 5.72 -2.05 24.51
CA THR A 215 6.73 -3.10 24.41
C THR A 215 6.10 -4.48 24.60
N SER A 216 5.18 -4.63 25.56
CA SER A 216 4.48 -5.89 25.79
C SER A 216 3.67 -6.34 24.58
N ILE A 217 3.03 -5.41 23.85
CA ILE A 217 2.27 -5.72 22.63
C ILE A 217 3.18 -6.25 21.54
N PHE A 218 4.39 -5.70 21.38
CA PHE A 218 5.36 -6.22 20.42
C PHE A 218 5.86 -7.63 20.75
N VAL A 219 5.89 -7.99 22.03
CA VAL A 219 6.28 -9.33 22.50
C VAL A 219 5.12 -10.34 22.43
N LYS A 220 3.86 -9.89 22.50
CA LYS A 220 2.65 -10.74 22.45
C LYS A 220 2.39 -11.29 21.03
N ASN A 221 1.82 -12.48 20.95
CA ASN A 221 1.51 -13.18 19.69
C ASN A 221 0.29 -12.64 18.89
N SER A 222 -0.25 -11.45 19.22
CA SER A 222 -1.38 -10.87 18.46
C SER A 222 -0.89 -10.01 17.29
N GLU A 223 -1.02 -10.51 16.07
CA GLU A 223 -0.65 -9.78 14.83
C GLU A 223 -1.44 -8.48 14.68
N ASN A 224 -2.74 -8.48 15.03
CA ASN A 224 -3.60 -7.31 14.95
C ASN A 224 -3.12 -6.18 15.88
N SER A 225 -2.82 -6.50 17.14
CA SER A 225 -2.32 -5.51 18.10
C SER A 225 -0.95 -4.98 17.68
N ARG A 226 -0.05 -5.85 17.19
CA ARG A 226 1.27 -5.44 16.67
C ARG A 226 1.13 -4.51 15.46
N SER A 227 0.28 -4.84 14.49
CA SER A 227 0.01 -3.97 13.34
C SER A 227 -0.64 -2.64 13.77
N ALA A 228 -1.60 -2.66 14.71
CA ALA A 228 -2.22 -1.44 15.22
C ALA A 228 -1.17 -0.50 15.86
N VAL A 229 -0.26 -1.04 16.69
CA VAL A 229 0.81 -0.24 17.29
C VAL A 229 1.77 0.29 16.22
N LYS A 230 2.24 -0.59 15.33
CA LYS A 230 3.21 -0.30 14.27
C LYS A 230 2.72 0.72 13.24
N ASP A 231 1.51 0.51 12.74
CA ASP A 231 0.97 1.18 11.56
C ASP A 231 0.04 2.35 11.92
N ARG A 232 -0.43 2.44 13.18
CA ARG A 232 -1.35 3.51 13.64
C ARG A 232 -0.78 4.29 14.83
N LEU A 233 -0.60 3.65 15.99
CA LEU A 233 -0.23 4.35 17.24
C LEU A 233 1.10 5.08 17.14
N ILE A 234 2.17 4.42 16.71
CA ILE A 234 3.49 5.05 16.58
C ILE A 234 3.47 6.22 15.58
N PRO A 235 2.89 6.08 14.37
CA PRO A 235 2.71 7.21 13.47
C PRO A 235 1.93 8.39 14.07
N ILE A 236 0.91 8.14 14.91
CA ILE A 236 0.15 9.18 15.63
C ILE A 236 1.05 9.88 16.66
N ILE A 237 1.74 9.12 17.51
CA ILE A 237 2.69 9.66 18.51
C ILE A 237 3.76 10.53 17.83
N LEU A 238 4.32 10.06 16.70
CA LEU A 238 5.35 10.78 15.94
C LEU A 238 4.84 12.06 15.25
N LYS A 239 3.53 12.20 15.03
CA LYS A 239 2.93 13.42 14.48
C LYS A 239 2.63 14.45 15.57
N SER A 240 2.48 14.01 16.81
CA SER A 240 2.25 14.89 17.96
C SER A 240 3.47 15.75 18.23
N SER A 241 3.29 17.06 18.37
CA SER A 241 4.35 17.99 18.77
C SER A 241 4.80 17.80 20.22
N ASN A 242 4.03 17.04 21.00
CA ASN A 242 4.22 16.90 22.45
C ASN A 242 5.23 15.81 22.82
N TYR A 243 5.62 14.94 21.87
CA TYR A 243 6.59 13.87 22.11
C TYR A 243 7.92 14.12 21.42
N PRO A 244 9.03 14.12 22.18
CA PRO A 244 10.33 13.97 21.57
C PRO A 244 10.44 12.55 20.97
N PRO A 245 11.25 12.35 19.91
CA PRO A 245 11.59 11.03 19.37
C PRO A 245 12.23 10.07 20.40
N THR A 246 12.51 10.53 21.62
CA THR A 246 13.08 9.75 22.72
C THR A 246 12.25 8.55 23.11
N ILE A 247 10.91 8.60 23.00
CA ILE A 247 10.09 7.42 23.29
C ILE A 247 10.41 6.24 22.38
N LEU A 248 10.74 6.51 21.12
CA LEU A 248 11.16 5.44 20.21
C LEU A 248 12.53 4.88 20.59
N LEU A 249 13.45 5.71 21.11
CA LEU A 249 14.75 5.25 21.62
C LEU A 249 14.57 4.31 22.82
N ASP A 250 13.62 4.62 23.71
CA ASP A 250 13.33 3.79 24.88
C ASP A 250 12.67 2.47 24.45
N ILE A 251 11.75 2.51 23.48
CA ILE A 251 11.16 1.29 22.87
C ILE A 251 12.26 0.45 22.21
N VAL A 252 13.17 1.05 21.44
CA VAL A 252 14.31 0.35 20.83
C VAL A 252 15.17 -0.31 21.91
N SER A 253 15.50 0.41 22.97
CA SER A 253 16.31 -0.12 24.08
C SER A 253 15.64 -1.31 24.76
N ALA A 254 14.33 -1.24 24.98
CA ALA A 254 13.54 -2.32 25.56
C ALA A 254 13.44 -3.53 24.62
N LEU A 255 13.23 -3.31 23.31
CA LEU A 255 13.16 -4.37 22.31
C LEU A 255 14.51 -5.06 22.10
N ILE A 256 15.63 -4.32 22.08
CA ILE A 256 16.98 -4.91 21.95
C ILE A 256 17.22 -5.92 23.07
N LYS A 257 16.89 -5.56 24.33
CA LYS A 257 17.04 -6.45 25.49
C LYS A 257 16.26 -7.76 25.32
N ASN A 258 15.07 -7.71 24.70
CA ASN A 258 14.18 -8.85 24.53
C ASN A 258 14.30 -9.55 23.14
N SER A 259 15.09 -8.99 22.21
CA SER A 259 15.13 -9.42 20.80
C SER A 259 15.89 -10.72 20.54
N LEU A 260 16.77 -11.12 21.47
CA LEU A 260 17.57 -12.34 21.32
C LEU A 260 16.73 -13.63 21.40
N GLU A 261 15.52 -13.56 21.95
CA GLU A 261 14.71 -14.74 22.27
C GLU A 261 13.46 -14.90 21.37
N ASN A 262 13.06 -13.87 20.61
CA ASN A 262 11.85 -13.92 19.77
C ASN A 262 12.01 -13.18 18.41
N PRO A 263 11.89 -13.88 17.26
CA PRO A 263 11.96 -13.27 15.93
C PRO A 263 10.96 -12.14 15.66
N GLN A 264 9.79 -12.15 16.30
CA GLN A 264 8.76 -11.11 16.12
C GLN A 264 9.18 -9.77 16.74
N ASN A 265 9.98 -9.79 17.81
CA ASN A 265 10.59 -8.59 18.39
C ASN A 265 11.57 -7.94 17.40
N PHE A 266 12.16 -8.73 16.51
CA PHE A 266 13.13 -8.26 15.54
C PHE A 266 12.49 -7.42 14.42
N GLU A 267 11.33 -7.85 13.90
CA GLU A 267 10.57 -7.03 12.93
C GLU A 267 10.20 -5.68 13.55
N ALA A 268 9.60 -5.70 14.75
CA ALA A 268 9.21 -4.48 15.45
C ALA A 268 10.40 -3.53 15.63
N LEU A 269 11.51 -4.03 16.17
CA LEU A 269 12.75 -3.28 16.36
C LEU A 269 13.18 -2.57 15.06
N LEU A 270 13.26 -3.30 13.95
CA LEU A 270 13.66 -2.73 12.66
C LEU A 270 12.69 -1.66 12.16
N VAL A 271 11.39 -1.84 12.35
CA VAL A 271 10.39 -0.84 11.96
C VAL A 271 10.52 0.43 12.79
N ILE A 272 10.72 0.32 14.11
CA ILE A 272 10.94 1.51 14.96
C ILE A 272 12.20 2.24 14.55
N VAL A 273 13.30 1.52 14.34
CA VAL A 273 14.57 2.10 13.88
C VAL A 273 14.39 2.78 12.53
N HIS A 274 13.66 2.17 11.60
CA HIS A 274 13.36 2.79 10.31
C HIS A 274 12.59 4.11 10.47
N ARG A 275 11.63 4.18 11.39
CA ARG A 275 10.91 5.44 11.71
C ARG A 275 11.82 6.49 12.33
N LEU A 276 12.74 6.10 13.21
CA LEU A 276 13.75 6.98 13.83
C LEU A 276 14.67 7.62 12.78
N VAL A 277 15.08 6.88 11.74
CA VAL A 277 15.89 7.44 10.65
C VAL A 277 15.15 8.57 9.92
N TYR A 278 13.83 8.45 9.73
CA TYR A 278 13.01 9.48 9.09
C TYR A 278 12.65 10.66 10.00
N LYS A 279 12.59 10.43 11.31
CA LYS A 279 12.28 11.45 12.33
C LYS A 279 13.26 11.31 13.50
N PRO A 280 14.53 11.70 13.30
CA PRO A 280 15.52 11.56 14.35
C PRO A 280 15.27 12.54 15.49
N PRO A 281 15.79 12.25 16.70
CA PRO A 281 15.91 13.28 17.73
C PRO A 281 16.74 14.46 17.20
N VAL A 282 16.42 15.67 17.66
CA VAL A 282 16.97 16.98 17.20
C VAL A 282 18.51 17.04 17.10
N GLN A 283 19.23 16.13 17.77
CA GLN A 283 20.69 16.14 17.87
C GLN A 283 21.41 15.46 16.68
N GLU A 284 20.72 14.72 15.80
CA GLU A 284 21.37 14.04 14.68
C GLU A 284 21.25 14.82 13.36
N LYS A 285 22.36 15.42 12.91
CA LYS A 285 22.43 16.18 11.64
C LYS A 285 22.28 15.29 10.40
N THR A 286 22.64 14.00 10.49
CA THR A 286 22.56 13.01 9.42
C THR A 286 22.23 11.64 10.02
N PRO A 287 20.95 11.34 10.30
CA PRO A 287 20.58 10.11 10.97
C PRO A 287 20.82 8.91 10.06
N THR A 288 21.45 7.88 10.58
CA THR A 288 21.61 6.59 9.90
C THR A 288 21.08 5.48 10.80
N TRP A 289 20.73 4.33 10.23
CA TRP A 289 20.27 3.21 11.04
C TRP A 289 21.34 2.73 12.05
N LEU A 290 22.63 2.96 11.75
CA LEU A 290 23.77 2.66 12.62
C LEU A 290 23.78 3.46 13.92
N ASN A 291 23.11 4.61 13.95
CA ASN A 291 22.93 5.41 15.16
C ASN A 291 22.07 4.68 16.21
N PHE A 292 21.16 3.82 15.75
CA PHE A 292 20.14 3.20 16.61
C PHE A 292 20.30 1.68 16.73
N LEU A 293 21.02 1.05 15.81
CA LEU A 293 21.15 -0.40 15.72
C LEU A 293 22.59 -0.82 15.41
N LYS A 294 23.10 -1.80 16.18
CA LYS A 294 24.44 -2.34 15.98
C LYS A 294 24.50 -3.20 14.70
N PRO A 295 25.63 -3.23 13.96
CA PRO A 295 25.79 -4.08 12.77
C PRO A 295 25.47 -5.56 13.00
N LYS A 296 25.83 -6.10 14.18
CA LYS A 296 25.52 -7.50 14.54
C LYS A 296 24.02 -7.82 14.42
N SER A 297 23.16 -6.88 14.81
CA SER A 297 21.71 -7.03 14.72
C SER A 297 21.26 -7.06 13.24
N ALA A 298 21.81 -6.20 12.38
CA ALA A 298 21.52 -6.25 10.95
C ALA A 298 21.86 -7.62 10.35
N TYR A 299 23.03 -8.20 10.65
CA TYR A 299 23.37 -9.56 10.20
C TYR A 299 22.39 -10.63 10.70
N GLN A 300 21.94 -10.54 11.95
CA GLN A 300 20.94 -11.47 12.50
C GLN A 300 19.59 -11.37 11.79
N ALA A 301 19.12 -10.16 11.46
CA ALA A 301 17.91 -10.02 10.66
C ALA A 301 18.05 -10.60 9.27
N LEU A 302 19.22 -10.42 8.66
CA LEU A 302 19.49 -10.85 7.31
C LEU A 302 19.42 -12.39 7.18
N LEU A 303 19.87 -13.09 8.22
CA LEU A 303 19.79 -14.55 8.35
C LEU A 303 18.48 -15.06 8.96
N ASN A 304 17.52 -14.17 9.25
CA ASN A 304 16.28 -14.56 9.91
C ASN A 304 15.42 -15.44 8.99
N PRO A 305 14.78 -16.52 9.49
CA PRO A 305 13.91 -17.37 8.67
C PRO A 305 12.69 -16.63 8.11
N SER A 306 12.21 -15.59 8.80
CA SER A 306 11.09 -14.77 8.33
C SER A 306 11.50 -13.84 7.20
N SER A 307 10.92 -14.03 6.01
CA SER A 307 11.10 -13.14 4.86
C SER A 307 10.64 -11.70 5.15
N GLN A 308 9.65 -11.53 6.01
CA GLN A 308 9.18 -10.22 6.44
C GLN A 308 10.25 -9.48 7.24
N VAL A 309 10.94 -10.14 8.18
CA VAL A 309 12.06 -9.53 8.92
C VAL A 309 13.18 -9.10 7.96
N ARG A 310 13.55 -9.99 7.02
CA ARG A 310 14.56 -9.70 6.01
C ARG A 310 14.17 -8.49 5.15
N VAL A 311 12.92 -8.40 4.71
CA VAL A 311 12.44 -7.27 3.90
C VAL A 311 12.33 -5.96 4.69
N VAL A 312 11.97 -5.98 5.98
CA VAL A 312 12.02 -4.75 6.78
C VAL A 312 13.48 -4.27 6.91
N LEU A 313 14.44 -5.18 7.09
CA LEU A 313 15.86 -4.83 7.07
C LEU A 313 16.27 -4.24 5.72
N TRP A 314 15.81 -4.84 4.60
CA TRP A 314 16.05 -4.31 3.27
C TRP A 314 15.61 -2.85 3.17
N SER A 315 14.35 -2.55 3.52
CA SER A 315 13.86 -1.16 3.57
C SER A 315 14.70 -0.27 4.47
N LEU A 316 15.09 -0.74 5.66
CA LEU A 316 15.90 0.04 6.60
C LEU A 316 17.26 0.46 6.01
N ILE A 317 17.90 -0.42 5.24
CA ILE A 317 19.20 -0.15 4.61
C ILE A 317 19.02 0.69 3.34
N THR A 318 18.00 0.41 2.53
CA THR A 318 17.82 1.01 1.20
C THR A 318 17.09 2.34 1.20
N ASP A 319 16.29 2.64 2.23
CA ASP A 319 15.51 3.87 2.31
C ASP A 319 16.23 4.91 3.18
N HIS A 320 16.09 6.19 2.83
CA HIS A 320 16.64 7.30 3.60
C HIS A 320 15.86 8.59 3.27
N PRO A 321 15.57 9.46 4.25
CA PRO A 321 14.83 10.71 4.02
C PRO A 321 15.56 11.67 3.07
N LYS A 322 16.89 11.62 3.07
CA LYS A 322 17.75 12.37 2.14
C LYS A 322 18.32 11.42 1.10
N LYS A 323 17.69 11.33 -0.08
CA LYS A 323 18.11 10.43 -1.16
C LYS A 323 19.56 10.64 -1.64
N THR A 324 20.11 11.85 -1.45
CA THR A 324 21.49 12.21 -1.81
C THR A 324 22.54 11.70 -0.81
N GLN A 325 22.12 11.12 0.32
CA GLN A 325 23.02 10.51 1.29
C GLN A 325 23.66 9.25 0.69
N PRO A 326 25.00 9.18 0.59
CA PRO A 326 25.69 8.01 0.05
C PRO A 326 25.53 6.81 0.98
N PHE A 327 25.54 5.62 0.38
CA PHE A 327 25.61 4.35 1.10
C PHE A 327 27.02 4.13 1.64
N THR A 328 27.11 3.55 2.83
CA THR A 328 28.39 3.12 3.41
C THR A 328 28.84 1.79 2.83
N LYS A 329 30.11 1.42 3.06
CA LYS A 329 30.62 0.09 2.70
C LYS A 329 29.79 -1.03 3.34
N LEU A 330 29.41 -0.87 4.60
CA LEU A 330 28.58 -1.84 5.31
C LEU A 330 27.20 -1.98 4.67
N ASP A 331 26.58 -0.87 4.24
CA ASP A 331 25.29 -0.93 3.53
C ASP A 331 25.43 -1.76 2.25
N PHE A 332 26.47 -1.50 1.45
CA PHE A 332 26.74 -2.29 0.25
C PHE A 332 26.95 -3.77 0.56
N ASP A 333 27.74 -4.11 1.57
CA ASP A 333 28.00 -5.51 1.94
C ASP A 333 26.71 -6.23 2.37
N LEU A 334 25.85 -5.56 3.16
CA LEU A 334 24.55 -6.09 3.55
C LEU A 334 23.61 -6.24 2.34
N MET A 335 23.58 -5.26 1.43
CA MET A 335 22.76 -5.35 0.21
C MET A 335 23.20 -6.51 -0.68
N LYS A 336 24.51 -6.68 -0.89
CA LYS A 336 25.07 -7.79 -1.68
C LYS A 336 24.64 -9.13 -1.09
N PHE A 337 24.78 -9.31 0.22
CA PHE A 337 24.35 -10.53 0.90
C PHE A 337 22.83 -10.74 0.78
N PHE A 338 22.04 -9.68 1.00
CA PHE A 338 20.59 -9.74 0.91
C PHE A 338 20.12 -10.21 -0.48
N LEU A 339 20.63 -9.59 -1.54
CA LEU A 339 20.27 -9.96 -2.91
C LEU A 339 20.66 -11.40 -3.22
N THR A 340 21.87 -11.85 -2.85
CA THR A 340 22.31 -13.24 -3.06
C THR A 340 21.39 -14.25 -2.40
N THR A 341 20.98 -13.99 -1.15
CA THR A 341 20.18 -14.95 -0.37
C THR A 341 18.69 -14.89 -0.64
N ASN A 342 18.17 -13.77 -1.17
CA ASN A 342 16.73 -13.56 -1.39
C ASN A 342 16.31 -13.57 -2.87
N SER A 343 17.25 -13.74 -3.81
CA SER A 343 16.91 -13.85 -5.24
C SER A 343 15.99 -15.04 -5.56
N ALA A 344 15.99 -16.09 -4.73
CA ALA A 344 15.12 -17.25 -4.88
C ALA A 344 13.81 -17.18 -4.05
N GLU A 345 13.44 -16.01 -3.53
CA GLU A 345 12.24 -15.82 -2.71
C GLU A 345 10.96 -16.25 -3.46
N GLN A 346 10.15 -17.09 -2.83
CA GLN A 346 9.00 -17.73 -3.46
C GLN A 346 7.73 -16.90 -3.37
N LEU A 347 7.60 -16.04 -2.36
CA LEU A 347 6.42 -15.21 -2.16
C LEU A 347 6.41 -14.01 -3.12
N PRO A 348 5.39 -13.88 -4.01
CA PRO A 348 5.33 -12.78 -4.99
C PRO A 348 5.32 -11.39 -4.34
N THR A 349 4.59 -11.23 -3.23
CA THR A 349 4.50 -9.96 -2.49
C THR A 349 5.84 -9.55 -1.89
N VAL A 350 6.65 -10.50 -1.43
CA VAL A 350 8.00 -10.26 -0.91
C VAL A 350 8.94 -9.89 -2.05
N ARG A 351 8.90 -10.61 -3.18
CA ARG A 351 9.66 -10.25 -4.40
C ARG A 351 9.38 -8.82 -4.86
N GLN A 352 8.11 -8.41 -4.89
CA GLN A 352 7.73 -7.04 -5.26
C GLN A 352 8.34 -6.00 -4.32
N LYS A 353 8.37 -6.24 -3.01
CA LYS A 353 9.03 -5.35 -2.04
C LYS A 353 10.55 -5.28 -2.27
N ILE A 354 11.19 -6.42 -2.56
CA ILE A 354 12.62 -6.47 -2.90
C ILE A 354 12.91 -5.62 -4.15
N LEU A 355 12.15 -5.83 -5.23
CA LEU A 355 12.31 -5.09 -6.48
C LEU A 355 12.04 -3.59 -6.29
N SER A 356 10.98 -3.22 -5.55
CA SER A 356 10.70 -1.82 -5.24
C SER A 356 11.85 -1.17 -4.47
N GLY A 357 12.43 -1.85 -3.48
CA GLY A 357 13.61 -1.35 -2.78
C GLY A 357 14.85 -1.30 -3.66
N PHE A 358 15.05 -2.27 -4.56
CA PHE A 358 16.16 -2.25 -5.51
C PHE A 358 16.08 -1.08 -6.48
N ARG A 359 14.88 -0.76 -6.98
CA ARG A 359 14.64 0.47 -7.73
C ARG A 359 15.04 1.71 -6.93
N ASN A 360 14.62 1.81 -5.67
CA ASN A 360 15.00 2.93 -4.80
C ASN A 360 16.52 3.02 -4.62
N VAL A 361 17.22 1.88 -4.51
CA VAL A 361 18.68 1.82 -4.47
C VAL A 361 19.28 2.43 -5.73
N LEU A 362 18.86 2.00 -6.93
CA LEU A 362 19.40 2.55 -8.18
C LEU A 362 19.21 4.08 -8.29
N GLU A 363 18.01 4.56 -7.96
CA GLU A 363 17.72 6.00 -7.95
C GLU A 363 18.65 6.74 -6.96
N ARG A 364 18.83 6.21 -5.75
CA ARG A 364 19.71 6.79 -4.72
C ARG A 364 21.19 6.74 -5.08
N LEU A 365 21.67 5.65 -5.71
CA LEU A 365 23.06 5.55 -6.20
C LEU A 365 23.34 6.67 -7.20
N CYS A 366 22.37 6.92 -8.09
CA CYS A 366 22.48 7.99 -9.08
C CYS A 366 22.45 9.37 -8.40
N GLU A 367 21.47 9.64 -7.54
CA GLU A 367 21.34 10.92 -6.84
C GLU A 367 22.55 11.24 -5.93
N SER A 368 23.10 10.24 -5.25
CA SER A 368 24.28 10.42 -4.39
C SER A 368 25.55 10.64 -5.23
N GLY A 369 25.81 9.80 -6.23
CA GLY A 369 26.95 9.96 -7.13
C GLY A 369 26.96 11.28 -7.92
N GLU A 370 25.78 11.80 -8.30
CA GLU A 370 25.68 13.05 -9.07
C GLU A 370 25.92 14.34 -8.27
N ASN A 371 25.78 14.26 -6.94
CA ASN A 371 25.90 15.40 -6.03
C ASN A 371 27.29 15.53 -5.42
N HIS A 372 28.09 14.46 -5.41
CA HIS A 372 29.48 14.54 -4.99
C HIS A 372 30.37 15.12 -6.11
N LYS A 373 31.19 16.12 -5.75
CA LYS A 373 32.11 16.78 -6.70
C LYS A 373 33.34 15.90 -6.90
N LEU A 374 33.58 15.46 -8.13
CA LEU A 374 34.75 14.70 -8.60
C LEU A 374 36.13 15.34 -8.27
N LYS A 375 36.16 16.60 -7.82
CA LYS A 375 37.40 17.32 -7.47
C LYS A 375 37.96 16.95 -6.10
N HIS A 376 37.26 16.13 -5.32
CA HIS A 376 37.72 15.63 -4.03
C HIS A 376 37.87 14.10 -4.10
N GLU A 377 38.87 13.56 -3.41
CA GLU A 377 39.15 12.11 -3.31
C GLU A 377 37.91 11.31 -2.87
N ASP A 378 37.05 11.90 -2.03
CA ASP A 378 35.79 11.28 -1.61
C ASP A 378 34.81 10.99 -2.76
N GLY A 379 34.83 11.82 -3.81
CA GLY A 379 33.95 11.66 -4.96
C GLY A 379 34.30 10.44 -5.82
N SER A 380 35.59 10.15 -6.00
CA SER A 380 36.04 8.96 -6.75
C SER A 380 35.80 7.67 -5.96
N ILE A 381 35.99 7.70 -4.63
CA ILE A 381 35.72 6.55 -3.75
C ILE A 381 34.24 6.15 -3.82
N ILE A 382 33.31 7.11 -3.80
CA ILE A 382 31.87 6.84 -3.90
C ILE A 382 31.53 6.23 -5.25
N LEU A 383 32.01 6.80 -6.37
CA LEU A 383 31.73 6.28 -7.71
C LEU A 383 32.29 4.88 -7.93
N ASN A 384 33.47 4.58 -7.39
CA ASN A 384 34.05 3.24 -7.42
C ASN A 384 33.20 2.26 -6.62
N SER A 385 32.75 2.64 -5.42
CA SER A 385 31.87 1.79 -4.61
C SER A 385 30.53 1.50 -5.31
N ILE A 386 29.95 2.50 -5.98
CA ILE A 386 28.75 2.34 -6.82
C ILE A 386 29.04 1.37 -7.97
N SER A 387 30.15 1.56 -8.70
CA SER A 387 30.54 0.68 -9.81
C SER A 387 30.72 -0.76 -9.36
N ASP A 388 31.41 -0.99 -8.25
CA ASP A 388 31.63 -2.33 -7.69
C ASP A 388 30.31 -3.01 -7.30
N PHE A 389 29.38 -2.26 -6.71
CA PHE A 389 28.06 -2.79 -6.38
C PHE A 389 27.22 -3.13 -7.62
N ILE A 390 27.20 -2.25 -8.63
CA ILE A 390 26.46 -2.49 -9.86
C ILE A 390 27.05 -3.69 -10.62
N LYS A 391 28.38 -3.77 -10.77
CA LYS A 391 29.05 -4.92 -11.40
C LYS A 391 28.76 -6.23 -10.68
N PHE A 392 28.82 -6.23 -9.34
CA PHE A 392 28.39 -7.37 -8.54
C PHE A 392 26.95 -7.77 -8.86
N THR A 393 26.04 -6.81 -8.91
CA THR A 393 24.61 -7.07 -9.13
C THR A 393 24.34 -7.58 -10.54
N ILE A 394 25.07 -7.08 -11.55
CA ILE A 394 24.99 -7.59 -12.92
C ILE A 394 25.44 -9.06 -12.96
N ASN A 395 26.59 -9.40 -12.35
CA ASN A 395 27.05 -10.78 -12.26
C ASN A 395 26.01 -11.69 -11.61
N LEU A 396 25.51 -11.28 -10.43
CA LEU A 396 24.47 -12.02 -9.73
C LEU A 396 23.21 -12.21 -10.59
N ALA A 397 22.78 -11.16 -11.31
CA ALA A 397 21.58 -11.21 -12.14
C ALA A 397 21.74 -12.21 -13.29
N PHE A 398 22.89 -12.22 -13.97
CA PHE A 398 23.17 -13.19 -15.03
C PHE A 398 23.38 -14.62 -14.52
N ASP A 399 23.92 -14.80 -13.32
CA ASP A 399 23.99 -16.12 -12.67
C ASP A 399 22.59 -16.62 -12.27
N CYS A 400 21.67 -15.71 -11.92
CA CYS A 400 20.31 -16.06 -11.54
C CYS A 400 19.43 -16.51 -12.72
N ILE A 401 19.77 -16.15 -13.96
CA ILE A 401 19.02 -16.56 -15.16
C ILE A 401 19.54 -17.86 -15.79
N SER A 402 20.43 -18.59 -15.11
CA SER A 402 20.92 -19.88 -15.60
C SER A 402 19.77 -20.89 -15.76
N THR A 403 19.96 -21.86 -16.66
CA THR A 403 18.97 -22.92 -16.94
C THR A 403 18.67 -23.79 -15.71
N GLU A 404 19.63 -23.93 -14.79
CA GLU A 404 19.50 -24.70 -13.54
C GLU A 404 18.75 -23.95 -12.43
N ALA A 405 18.51 -22.65 -12.59
CA ALA A 405 17.85 -21.84 -11.58
C ALA A 405 16.33 -22.09 -11.53
N ASN A 406 15.75 -22.04 -10.33
CA ASN A 406 14.30 -22.12 -10.18
C ASN A 406 13.59 -20.88 -10.76
N PHE A 407 12.28 -20.97 -10.96
CA PHE A 407 11.43 -19.90 -11.49
C PHE A 407 11.71 -18.53 -10.83
N SER A 408 11.59 -18.49 -9.50
CA SER A 408 11.70 -17.27 -8.71
C SER A 408 13.06 -16.59 -8.91
N ARG A 409 14.14 -17.38 -8.94
CA ARG A 409 15.50 -16.89 -9.17
C ARG A 409 15.69 -16.34 -10.58
N ARG A 410 15.22 -17.06 -11.61
CA ARG A 410 15.26 -16.59 -13.01
C ARG A 410 14.49 -15.29 -13.20
N LEU A 411 13.28 -15.21 -12.63
CA LEU A 411 12.45 -14.02 -12.71
C LEU A 411 13.11 -12.81 -12.04
N MET A 412 13.67 -12.97 -10.83
CA MET A 412 14.39 -11.90 -10.13
C MET A 412 15.63 -11.44 -10.91
N GLY A 413 16.40 -12.36 -11.47
CA GLY A 413 17.56 -12.03 -12.31
C GLY A 413 17.19 -11.20 -13.54
N LEU A 414 16.13 -11.59 -14.26
CA LEU A 414 15.62 -10.84 -15.40
C LEU A 414 15.19 -9.42 -15.02
N TYR A 415 14.48 -9.25 -13.89
CA TYR A 415 14.10 -7.91 -13.42
C TYR A 415 15.29 -7.05 -12.98
N PHE A 416 16.33 -7.64 -12.40
CA PHE A 416 17.55 -6.89 -12.08
C PHE A 416 18.25 -6.39 -13.35
N ILE A 417 18.36 -7.24 -14.39
CA ILE A 417 18.89 -6.83 -15.71
C ILE A 417 18.04 -5.70 -16.29
N GLU A 418 16.71 -5.84 -16.27
CA GLU A 418 15.79 -4.81 -16.74
C GLU A 418 15.99 -3.48 -16.01
N PHE A 419 16.10 -3.51 -14.68
CA PHE A 419 16.19 -2.30 -13.88
C PHE A 419 17.51 -1.57 -14.09
N ILE A 420 18.61 -2.30 -14.27
CA ILE A 420 19.94 -1.73 -14.49
C ILE A 420 20.06 -1.17 -15.91
N PHE A 421 19.64 -1.93 -16.93
CA PHE A 421 19.95 -1.59 -18.32
C PHE A 421 18.79 -0.95 -19.10
N ALA A 422 17.53 -1.25 -18.78
CA ALA A 422 16.38 -0.85 -19.61
C ALA A 422 15.48 0.21 -18.97
N SER A 423 15.33 0.22 -17.64
CA SER A 423 14.34 1.06 -16.94
C SER A 423 14.78 2.49 -16.63
N LYS A 424 15.96 2.92 -17.10
CA LYS A 424 16.49 4.29 -16.95
C LYS A 424 16.62 4.79 -15.50
N TYR A 425 16.59 3.91 -14.49
CA TYR A 425 16.69 4.30 -13.08
C TYR A 425 18.06 4.88 -12.69
N LEU A 426 19.09 4.59 -13.51
CA LEU A 426 20.43 5.15 -13.38
C LEU A 426 20.64 6.44 -14.20
N GLU A 427 19.59 6.99 -14.81
CA GLU A 427 19.63 8.27 -15.54
C GLU A 427 19.08 9.42 -14.68
N THR A 428 19.72 10.60 -14.70
CA THR A 428 19.10 11.84 -14.22
C THR A 428 18.87 12.81 -15.39
N LYS A 429 17.78 13.58 -15.33
CA LYS A 429 17.35 14.49 -16.41
C LYS A 429 18.38 15.53 -16.86
N GLN A 430 19.45 15.78 -16.07
CA GLN A 430 20.43 16.83 -16.34
C GLN A 430 21.89 16.40 -16.08
N LYS A 431 22.15 15.18 -15.60
CA LYS A 431 23.50 14.73 -15.24
C LYS A 431 23.69 13.23 -15.57
N SER A 432 24.90 12.89 -16.02
CA SER A 432 25.24 11.55 -16.52
C SER A 432 26.60 11.05 -16.05
N LYS A 433 27.14 11.60 -14.95
CA LYS A 433 28.45 11.22 -14.42
C LYS A 433 28.44 9.76 -13.98
N VAL A 434 27.41 9.34 -13.24
CA VAL A 434 27.31 7.96 -12.74
C VAL A 434 27.23 6.99 -13.91
N LEU A 435 26.33 7.25 -14.87
CA LEU A 435 26.17 6.40 -16.04
C LEU A 435 27.46 6.27 -16.87
N LYS A 436 28.17 7.39 -17.10
CA LYS A 436 29.46 7.38 -17.81
C LYS A 436 30.54 6.60 -17.06
N HIS A 437 30.56 6.67 -15.73
CA HIS A 437 31.52 5.94 -14.90
C HIS A 437 31.25 4.42 -14.86
N LEU A 438 30.00 4.02 -14.99
CA LEU A 438 29.62 2.60 -14.96
C LEU A 438 30.01 1.83 -16.22
N GLU A 439 30.12 2.51 -17.37
CA GLU A 439 30.46 1.90 -18.67
C GLU A 439 29.65 0.62 -18.97
N LEU A 440 28.33 0.67 -18.70
CA LEU A 440 27.44 -0.50 -18.75
C LEU A 440 27.49 -1.28 -20.07
N GLU A 441 27.77 -0.63 -21.19
CA GLU A 441 27.92 -1.28 -22.49
C GLU A 441 29.02 -2.35 -22.49
N LYS A 442 30.12 -2.13 -21.76
CA LYS A 442 31.23 -3.11 -21.64
C LYS A 442 30.82 -4.37 -20.89
N GLU A 443 29.77 -4.28 -20.08
CA GLU A 443 29.20 -5.40 -19.34
C GLU A 443 28.28 -6.26 -20.23
N LEU A 444 27.90 -5.84 -21.44
CA LEU A 444 27.07 -6.64 -22.34
C LEU A 444 27.90 -7.61 -23.20
N THR A 445 28.47 -8.63 -22.57
CA THR A 445 29.34 -9.62 -23.23
C THR A 445 28.55 -10.65 -24.04
N GLN A 446 29.25 -11.38 -24.92
CA GLN A 446 28.67 -12.47 -25.72
C GLN A 446 28.19 -13.65 -24.86
N ASP A 447 28.88 -13.98 -23.76
CA ASP A 447 28.42 -14.99 -22.79
C ASP A 447 27.06 -14.61 -22.18
N ARG A 448 26.94 -13.35 -21.77
CA ARG A 448 25.69 -12.80 -21.20
C ARG A 448 24.56 -12.75 -22.24
N PHE A 449 24.88 -12.46 -23.49
CA PHE A 449 23.96 -12.62 -24.62
C PHE A 449 23.42 -14.05 -24.71
N PHE A 450 24.28 -15.08 -24.72
CA PHE A 450 23.83 -16.47 -24.79
C PHE A 450 22.99 -16.90 -23.59
N LYS A 451 23.35 -16.46 -22.37
CA LYS A 451 22.55 -16.70 -21.17
C LYS A 451 21.14 -16.11 -21.32
N LEU A 452 21.03 -14.87 -21.78
CA LEU A 452 19.74 -14.23 -22.00
C LEU A 452 18.95 -14.88 -23.16
N LEU A 453 19.63 -15.26 -24.25
CA LEU A 453 19.04 -15.95 -25.39
C LEU A 453 18.42 -17.30 -24.99
N SER A 454 19.11 -18.07 -24.14
CA SER A 454 18.61 -19.36 -23.63
C SER A 454 17.31 -19.23 -22.81
N ASN A 455 17.01 -18.03 -22.28
CA ASN A 455 15.76 -17.79 -21.56
C ASN A 455 14.54 -17.62 -22.48
N LEU A 456 14.72 -17.59 -23.80
CA LEU A 456 13.60 -17.77 -24.74
C LEU A 456 13.06 -19.21 -24.72
N ASP A 457 13.90 -20.18 -24.37
CA ASP A 457 13.54 -21.59 -24.21
C ASP A 457 13.03 -21.93 -22.79
N ASN A 458 12.68 -20.91 -21.99
CA ASN A 458 12.28 -21.07 -20.60
C ASN A 458 10.84 -21.64 -20.49
N GLU A 459 10.63 -22.55 -19.53
CA GLU A 459 9.32 -23.16 -19.25
C GLU A 459 8.24 -22.16 -18.82
N TYR A 460 8.64 -20.97 -18.36
CA TYR A 460 7.73 -19.95 -17.85
C TYR A 460 7.62 -18.77 -18.82
N GLN A 461 6.41 -18.55 -19.34
CA GLN A 461 6.12 -17.49 -20.32
C GLN A 461 6.57 -16.10 -19.88
N ILE A 462 6.39 -15.73 -18.60
CA ILE A 462 6.81 -14.42 -18.09
C ILE A 462 8.34 -14.21 -18.17
N CYS A 463 9.12 -15.28 -18.04
CA CYS A 463 10.57 -15.23 -18.23
C CYS A 463 10.91 -15.07 -19.71
N GLN A 464 10.23 -15.80 -20.61
CA GLN A 464 10.42 -15.66 -22.06
C GLN A 464 10.09 -14.24 -22.55
N MET A 465 8.96 -13.69 -22.11
CA MET A 465 8.53 -12.32 -22.44
C MET A 465 9.55 -11.28 -21.96
N THR A 466 9.99 -11.39 -20.71
CA THR A 466 10.97 -10.44 -20.15
C THR A 466 12.32 -10.57 -20.87
N ALA A 467 12.79 -11.79 -21.12
CA ALA A 467 14.04 -12.03 -21.86
C ALA A 467 13.97 -11.47 -23.29
N MET A 468 12.86 -11.69 -24.00
CA MET A 468 12.63 -11.16 -25.34
C MET A 468 12.68 -9.63 -25.38
N LYS A 469 12.02 -8.97 -24.43
CA LYS A 469 12.07 -7.51 -24.27
C LYS A 469 13.51 -7.03 -24.05
N LEU A 470 14.28 -7.72 -23.20
CA LEU A 470 15.67 -7.35 -22.92
C LEU A 470 16.58 -7.57 -24.12
N LEU A 471 16.45 -8.68 -24.84
CA LEU A 471 17.23 -8.95 -26.04
C LEU A 471 17.03 -7.85 -27.10
N ARG A 472 15.80 -7.38 -27.31
CA ARG A 472 15.51 -6.27 -28.23
C ARG A 472 16.25 -4.98 -27.89
N VAL A 473 16.36 -4.68 -26.59
CA VAL A 473 16.93 -3.41 -26.12
C VAL A 473 18.44 -3.48 -26.00
N LEU A 474 18.97 -4.57 -25.45
CA LEU A 474 20.38 -4.72 -25.08
C LEU A 474 21.22 -5.32 -26.19
N TYR A 475 20.59 -6.15 -27.03
CA TYR A 475 21.25 -6.97 -28.01
C TYR A 475 20.55 -6.82 -29.38
N PRO A 476 20.60 -5.61 -29.99
CA PRO A 476 20.11 -5.42 -31.36
C PRO A 476 20.85 -6.36 -32.31
N ARG A 477 20.10 -6.99 -33.22
CA ARG A 477 20.63 -7.98 -34.16
C ARG A 477 21.83 -7.45 -34.95
N GLU A 478 21.78 -6.18 -35.36
CA GLU A 478 22.81 -5.57 -36.21
C GLU A 478 24.18 -5.46 -35.52
N ASN A 479 24.21 -5.54 -34.18
CA ASN A 479 25.40 -5.28 -33.37
C ASN A 479 26.01 -6.57 -32.78
N ILE A 480 25.57 -7.75 -33.22
CA ILE A 480 25.98 -9.03 -32.64
C ILE A 480 26.54 -9.95 -33.71
N ASP A 481 27.73 -10.46 -33.43
CA ASP A 481 28.31 -11.57 -34.16
C ASP A 481 27.69 -12.91 -33.69
N PHE A 482 26.61 -13.31 -34.36
CA PHE A 482 25.86 -14.53 -34.10
C PHE A 482 25.29 -15.12 -35.40
N ASP A 483 25.35 -16.44 -35.54
CA ASP A 483 24.81 -17.16 -36.70
C ASP A 483 23.27 -17.25 -36.62
N PHE A 484 22.63 -16.14 -36.98
CA PHE A 484 21.17 -16.06 -37.03
C PHE A 484 20.58 -16.99 -38.10
N LYS A 485 21.34 -17.41 -39.11
CA LYS A 485 20.86 -18.34 -40.13
C LYS A 485 20.65 -19.72 -39.50
N LYS A 486 21.70 -20.27 -38.88
CA LYS A 486 21.61 -21.53 -38.14
C LYS A 486 20.55 -21.47 -37.03
N TYR A 487 20.50 -20.37 -36.28
CA TYR A 487 19.49 -20.19 -35.24
C TYR A 487 18.05 -20.21 -35.77
N THR A 488 17.81 -19.65 -36.95
CA THR A 488 16.50 -19.69 -37.63
C THR A 488 16.19 -21.11 -38.10
N GLU A 489 17.16 -21.82 -38.67
CA GLU A 489 17.01 -23.22 -39.08
C GLU A 489 16.66 -24.12 -37.88
N ASP A 490 17.38 -23.98 -36.76
CA ASP A 490 17.08 -24.70 -35.52
C ASP A 490 15.69 -24.34 -34.96
N THR A 491 15.28 -23.07 -35.09
CA THR A 491 13.95 -22.61 -34.66
C THR A 491 12.85 -23.24 -35.51
N LEU A 492 13.04 -23.34 -36.83
CA LEU A 492 12.10 -24.04 -37.72
C LEU A 492 11.95 -25.51 -37.35
N VAL A 493 13.01 -26.17 -36.90
CA VAL A 493 12.93 -27.55 -36.38
C VAL A 493 12.04 -27.60 -35.14
N LEU A 494 12.19 -26.67 -34.19
CA LEU A 494 11.36 -26.59 -32.98
C LEU A 494 9.89 -26.30 -33.28
N ILE A 495 9.58 -25.46 -34.26
CA ILE A 495 8.19 -25.18 -34.67
C ILE A 495 7.50 -26.46 -35.15
N ASN A 496 8.24 -27.40 -35.73
CA ASN A 496 7.72 -28.70 -36.15
C ASN A 496 7.55 -29.70 -34.98
N SER A 497 7.97 -29.34 -33.76
CA SER A 497 7.80 -30.17 -32.57
C SER A 497 6.36 -30.09 -32.05
N VAL A 498 5.86 -31.24 -31.60
CA VAL A 498 4.58 -31.40 -30.90
C VAL A 498 4.70 -31.21 -29.38
N ARG A 499 5.91 -31.01 -28.85
CA ARG A 499 6.12 -30.78 -27.41
C ARG A 499 5.61 -29.39 -27.03
N THR A 500 4.89 -29.33 -25.91
CA THR A 500 4.27 -28.09 -25.41
C THR A 500 5.29 -27.00 -25.05
N GLN A 501 6.45 -27.37 -24.50
CA GLN A 501 7.53 -26.43 -24.17
C GLN A 501 8.09 -25.73 -25.42
N ASP A 502 8.21 -26.46 -26.53
CA ASP A 502 8.77 -25.96 -27.79
C ASP A 502 7.81 -24.98 -28.49
N THR A 503 6.51 -25.08 -28.21
CA THR A 503 5.47 -24.26 -28.85
C THR A 503 5.62 -22.77 -28.54
N LEU A 504 5.80 -22.38 -27.28
CA LEU A 504 5.94 -20.96 -26.91
C LEU A 504 7.36 -20.45 -27.21
N ALA A 505 8.37 -21.27 -26.89
CA ALA A 505 9.77 -20.94 -27.10
C ALA A 505 10.07 -20.63 -28.57
N SER A 506 9.60 -21.48 -29.50
CA SER A 506 9.81 -21.29 -30.92
C SER A 506 9.25 -19.97 -31.45
N GLY A 507 8.10 -19.51 -30.94
CA GLY A 507 7.53 -18.21 -31.28
C GLY A 507 8.45 -17.04 -30.90
N TYR A 508 8.94 -17.00 -29.66
CA TYR A 508 9.87 -15.94 -29.22
C TYR A 508 11.21 -16.00 -29.94
N ARG A 509 11.76 -17.20 -30.16
CA ARG A 509 12.99 -17.39 -30.94
C ARG A 509 12.83 -16.86 -32.36
N LEU A 510 11.69 -17.16 -32.98
CA LEU A 510 11.37 -16.72 -34.33
C LEU A 510 11.30 -15.19 -34.39
N GLN A 511 10.58 -14.57 -33.45
CA GLN A 511 10.54 -13.11 -33.35
C GLN A 511 11.95 -12.52 -33.23
N TYR A 512 12.82 -13.06 -32.38
CA TYR A 512 14.18 -12.54 -32.22
C TYR A 512 15.01 -12.71 -33.50
N SER A 513 14.87 -13.86 -34.15
CA SER A 513 15.54 -14.17 -35.42
C SER A 513 15.09 -13.32 -36.61
N LEU A 514 14.05 -12.49 -36.47
CA LEU A 514 13.50 -11.67 -37.55
C LEU A 514 13.41 -10.18 -37.21
N ILE A 515 13.87 -9.78 -36.02
CA ILE A 515 13.95 -8.35 -35.66
C ILE A 515 14.71 -7.60 -36.77
N ASN A 516 14.04 -6.57 -37.30
CA ASN A 516 14.54 -5.64 -38.30
C ASN A 516 14.98 -6.26 -39.64
N VAL A 517 14.57 -7.50 -39.95
CA VAL A 517 14.81 -8.10 -41.26
C VAL A 517 13.66 -7.73 -42.20
N SER A 518 13.91 -6.86 -43.19
CA SER A 518 12.90 -6.48 -44.18
C SER A 518 12.54 -7.65 -45.10
N GLY A 519 11.24 -7.88 -45.31
CA GLY A 519 10.71 -8.85 -46.29
C GLY A 519 10.80 -10.34 -45.91
N ALA A 520 11.63 -10.73 -44.94
CA ALA A 520 11.77 -12.14 -44.52
C ALA A 520 10.50 -12.72 -43.87
N ASP A 521 9.66 -11.87 -43.30
CA ASP A 521 8.44 -12.30 -42.62
C ASP A 521 7.38 -12.86 -43.58
N ILE A 522 7.25 -12.35 -44.82
CA ILE A 522 6.19 -12.77 -45.78
C ILE A 522 6.46 -14.16 -46.34
N SER A 523 7.71 -14.38 -46.78
CA SER A 523 8.12 -15.68 -47.29
C SER A 523 8.01 -16.75 -46.20
N LEU A 524 8.38 -16.41 -44.97
CA LEU A 524 8.28 -17.31 -43.84
C LEU A 524 6.83 -17.56 -43.40
N LEU A 525 5.98 -16.52 -43.33
CA LEU A 525 4.55 -16.67 -43.08
C LEU A 525 3.90 -17.60 -44.11
N THR A 526 4.29 -17.48 -45.39
CA THR A 526 3.81 -18.35 -46.46
C THR A 526 4.25 -19.80 -46.25
N ILE A 527 5.52 -20.02 -45.92
CA ILE A 527 6.06 -21.36 -45.62
C ILE A 527 5.34 -21.99 -44.42
N LEU A 528 5.17 -21.24 -43.34
CA LEU A 528 4.50 -21.72 -42.11
C LEU A 528 3.02 -22.03 -42.37
N LEU A 529 2.33 -21.20 -43.16
CA LEU A 529 0.94 -21.43 -43.52
C LEU A 529 0.78 -22.68 -44.38
N GLN A 530 1.60 -22.85 -45.43
CA GLN A 530 1.63 -24.07 -46.25
C GLN A 530 1.91 -25.32 -45.41
N ARG A 531 2.85 -25.23 -44.46
CA ARG A 531 3.16 -26.34 -43.54
C ARG A 531 1.97 -26.68 -42.65
N CYS A 532 1.27 -25.66 -42.16
CA CYS A 532 0.10 -25.83 -41.31
C CYS A 532 -1.06 -26.48 -42.09
N GLU A 533 -1.26 -26.11 -43.36
CA GLU A 533 -2.22 -26.78 -44.26
C GLU A 533 -1.92 -28.27 -44.48
N LEU A 534 -0.65 -28.58 -44.76
CA LEU A 534 -0.21 -29.97 -44.93
C LEU A 534 -0.41 -30.79 -43.65
N ASN A 535 -0.09 -30.22 -42.49
CA ASN A 535 -0.31 -30.89 -41.21
C ASN A 535 -1.80 -31.08 -40.92
N LEU A 536 -2.63 -30.08 -41.22
CA LEU A 536 -4.09 -30.14 -41.03
C LEU A 536 -4.72 -31.23 -41.88
N ALA A 537 -4.32 -31.36 -43.15
CA ALA A 537 -4.78 -32.45 -44.02
C ALA A 537 -4.50 -33.82 -43.41
N LYS A 538 -3.29 -34.03 -42.87
CA LYS A 538 -2.92 -35.30 -42.22
C LYS A 538 -3.68 -35.54 -40.91
N VAL A 539 -3.98 -34.51 -40.15
CA VAL A 539 -4.79 -34.64 -38.92
C VAL A 539 -6.25 -34.98 -39.27
N LYS A 540 -6.79 -34.42 -40.36
CA LYS A 540 -8.12 -34.76 -40.88
C LYS A 540 -8.24 -36.21 -41.34
N GLU A 541 -7.18 -36.78 -41.90
CA GLU A 541 -7.15 -38.21 -42.25
C GLU A 541 -7.23 -39.12 -41.03
N LYS A 542 -6.60 -38.73 -39.91
CA LYS A 542 -6.60 -39.49 -38.66
C LYS A 542 -6.30 -38.58 -37.47
N LEU A 543 -7.26 -38.37 -36.57
CA LEU A 543 -7.13 -37.46 -35.42
C LEU A 543 -5.86 -37.69 -34.59
N MET A 544 -5.47 -38.96 -34.35
CA MET A 544 -4.24 -39.30 -33.61
C MET A 544 -2.96 -38.70 -34.20
N ASN A 545 -2.96 -38.31 -35.47
CA ASN A 545 -1.83 -37.64 -36.11
C ASN A 545 -1.51 -36.27 -35.45
N ILE A 546 -2.41 -35.71 -34.62
CA ILE A 546 -2.13 -34.51 -33.82
C ILE A 546 -0.94 -34.69 -32.86
N THR A 547 -0.58 -35.93 -32.49
CA THR A 547 0.60 -36.23 -31.67
C THR A 547 1.89 -36.30 -32.48
N THR A 548 1.84 -36.11 -33.80
CA THR A 548 2.99 -36.24 -34.72
C THR A 548 3.18 -35.01 -35.60
N TYR A 549 2.10 -34.31 -35.95
CA TYR A 549 2.13 -33.10 -36.76
C TYR A 549 1.74 -31.89 -35.92
N SER A 550 2.69 -30.96 -35.74
CA SER A 550 2.46 -29.78 -34.93
C SER A 550 1.50 -28.81 -35.63
N LEU A 551 0.31 -28.59 -35.05
CA LEU A 551 -0.60 -27.51 -35.47
C LEU A 551 -0.46 -26.31 -34.53
N HIS A 552 -0.45 -26.57 -33.22
CA HIS A 552 -0.38 -25.54 -32.19
C HIS A 552 0.91 -24.69 -32.26
N SER A 553 2.08 -25.32 -32.40
CA SER A 553 3.37 -24.62 -32.54
C SER A 553 3.44 -23.75 -33.81
N LEU A 554 2.89 -24.24 -34.93
CA LEU A 554 2.82 -23.48 -36.18
C LEU A 554 1.90 -22.26 -36.06
N LEU A 555 0.70 -22.44 -35.49
CA LEU A 555 -0.25 -21.35 -35.28
C LEU A 555 0.29 -20.29 -34.33
N ASN A 556 0.98 -20.68 -33.25
CA ASN A 556 1.60 -19.72 -32.34
C ASN A 556 2.73 -18.95 -33.03
N ALA A 557 3.61 -19.63 -33.78
CA ALA A 557 4.64 -18.96 -34.57
C ALA A 557 4.03 -17.94 -35.57
N ILE A 558 2.96 -18.31 -36.27
CA ILE A 558 2.21 -17.41 -37.15
C ILE A 558 1.66 -16.21 -36.37
N SER A 559 1.01 -16.44 -35.23
CA SER A 559 0.46 -15.37 -34.38
C SER A 559 1.54 -14.37 -33.95
N TYR A 560 2.69 -14.86 -33.48
CA TYR A 560 3.79 -14.02 -33.03
C TYR A 560 4.41 -13.19 -34.17
N LEU A 561 4.48 -13.73 -35.40
CA LEU A 561 4.92 -12.97 -36.58
C LEU A 561 3.92 -11.89 -36.98
N LEU A 562 2.63 -12.19 -36.93
CA LEU A 562 1.56 -11.23 -37.22
C LEU A 562 1.56 -10.08 -36.21
N ASP A 563 1.75 -10.37 -34.92
CA ASP A 563 1.84 -9.36 -33.86
C ASP A 563 3.01 -8.39 -34.08
N GLU A 564 4.18 -8.90 -34.50
CA GLU A 564 5.33 -8.06 -34.85
C GLU A 564 5.07 -7.19 -36.10
N ARG A 565 4.34 -7.74 -37.07
CA ARG A 565 3.98 -7.03 -38.29
C ARG A 565 2.92 -5.98 -38.10
N ARG A 566 2.04 -6.08 -37.09
CA ARG A 566 0.90 -5.18 -36.87
C ARG A 566 1.30 -3.69 -36.92
N ASN A 567 2.52 -3.35 -36.51
CA ASN A 567 3.04 -1.98 -36.48
C ASN A 567 3.93 -1.60 -37.69
N LYS A 568 4.17 -2.53 -38.62
CA LYS A 568 5.10 -2.39 -39.77
C LYS A 568 4.41 -2.59 -41.13
N ILE A 569 3.08 -2.71 -41.18
CA ILE A 569 2.32 -2.97 -42.41
C ILE A 569 2.45 -1.77 -43.36
N MET A 570 3.02 -2.00 -44.54
CA MET A 570 3.05 -1.04 -45.64
C MET A 570 1.82 -1.21 -46.55
N GLU A 571 1.42 -0.18 -47.31
CA GLU A 571 0.24 -0.24 -48.18
C GLU A 571 0.28 -1.37 -49.23
N HIS A 572 1.47 -1.73 -49.73
CA HIS A 572 1.65 -2.82 -50.70
C HIS A 572 1.49 -4.23 -50.10
N ASP A 573 1.48 -4.37 -48.77
CA ASP A 573 1.31 -5.66 -48.09
C ASP A 573 -0.18 -6.02 -47.87
N ARG A 574 -1.12 -5.09 -48.11
CA ARG A 574 -2.54 -5.28 -47.78
C ARG A 574 -3.21 -6.40 -48.56
N GLU A 575 -2.96 -6.50 -49.87
CA GLU A 575 -3.58 -7.53 -50.73
C GLU A 575 -3.10 -8.94 -50.36
N PHE A 576 -1.81 -9.08 -50.03
CA PHE A 576 -1.25 -10.33 -49.48
C PHE A 576 -1.91 -10.65 -48.14
N LEU A 577 -2.02 -9.68 -47.24
CA LEU A 577 -2.61 -9.86 -45.91
C LEU A 577 -4.09 -10.25 -45.98
N ASP A 578 -4.88 -9.68 -46.90
CA ASP A 578 -6.30 -10.03 -47.05
C ASP A 578 -6.48 -11.48 -47.53
N THR A 579 -5.66 -11.90 -48.51
CA THR A 579 -5.65 -13.28 -49.02
C THR A 579 -5.16 -14.25 -47.95
N TYR A 580 -4.10 -13.88 -47.24
CA TYR A 580 -3.51 -14.66 -46.16
C TYR A 580 -4.49 -14.84 -44.99
N THR A 581 -5.13 -13.74 -44.55
CA THR A 581 -6.08 -13.73 -43.43
C THR A 581 -7.30 -14.59 -43.75
N SER A 582 -7.83 -14.50 -44.98
CA SER A 582 -8.94 -15.34 -45.42
C SER A 582 -8.60 -16.84 -45.35
N LYS A 583 -7.39 -17.20 -45.76
CA LYS A 583 -6.89 -18.58 -45.74
C LYS A 583 -6.66 -19.08 -44.32
N LEU A 584 -5.99 -18.27 -43.49
CA LEU A 584 -5.73 -18.57 -42.07
C LEU A 584 -7.04 -18.72 -41.29
N LEU A 585 -8.01 -17.83 -41.50
CA LEU A 585 -9.31 -17.87 -40.82
C LEU A 585 -10.05 -19.19 -41.11
N LYS A 586 -10.09 -19.60 -42.39
CA LYS A 586 -10.68 -20.87 -42.79
C LYS A 586 -9.99 -22.05 -42.10
N MET A 587 -8.67 -22.07 -42.06
CA MET A 587 -7.91 -23.12 -41.36
C MET A 587 -8.19 -23.14 -39.87
N CYS A 588 -8.28 -21.97 -39.22
CA CYS A 588 -8.61 -21.89 -37.79
C CYS A 588 -9.99 -22.49 -37.48
N PHE A 589 -11.00 -22.24 -38.33
CA PHE A 589 -12.31 -22.90 -38.20
C PHE A 589 -12.21 -24.41 -38.37
N GLU A 590 -11.49 -24.87 -39.40
CA GLU A 590 -11.29 -26.30 -39.64
C GLU A 590 -10.53 -26.99 -38.48
N ILE A 591 -9.58 -26.30 -37.83
CA ILE A 591 -8.88 -26.83 -36.66
C ILE A 591 -9.80 -26.87 -35.43
N ALA A 592 -10.63 -25.84 -35.23
CA ALA A 592 -11.59 -25.78 -34.12
C ALA A 592 -12.70 -26.82 -34.22
N GLU A 593 -13.00 -27.35 -35.41
CA GLU A 593 -13.92 -28.47 -35.58
C GLU A 593 -13.30 -29.83 -35.23
N ILE A 594 -11.96 -29.93 -35.22
CA ILE A 594 -11.20 -31.17 -34.99
C ILE A 594 -10.80 -31.34 -33.52
N VAL A 595 -10.42 -30.24 -32.87
CA VAL A 595 -9.98 -30.16 -31.46
C VAL A 595 -11.17 -29.89 -30.55
#